data_AF-A0A6G3WXG2-F1
#
_entry.id   AF-A0A6G3WXG2-F1
#
_cell.length_a   1.000
_cell.length_b   1.000
_cell.length_c   1.000
_cell.angle_alpha   90.00
_cell.angle_beta   90.00
_cell.angle_gamma   90.00
#
_symmetry.space_group_name_H-M   'P 1'
#
loop_
_entity.id
_entity.type
_entity.pdbx_description
1 polymer ?
#
loop_
_entity_poly.entity_id
_entity_poly.type
_entity_poly.pdbx_seq_one_letter_code
_entity_poly.pdbx_strand_id
1 'polypeptide(L)' 'DDIDAAMKLGGGYPMGPFELLDVVGLDVSLAIEKVLHKEFRDPGLAPAPLLEHLVAAGCLGRKTGRGFREYARR' A
#
# COMPACT_ATOMS: atom_id res chain seq x y z
N ASP A 1 10.01 -1.05 7.20
CA ASP A 1 11.01 -1.94 6.56
C ASP A 1 10.99 -3.35 7.08
N ASP A 2 10.96 -3.54 8.40
CA ASP A 2 10.99 -4.86 9.01
C ASP A 2 9.85 -5.79 8.57
N ILE A 3 8.63 -5.27 8.36
CA ILE A 3 7.51 -6.07 7.86
C ILE A 3 7.78 -6.61 6.46
N ASP A 4 8.30 -5.77 5.56
CA ASP A 4 8.66 -6.21 4.21
C ASP A 4 9.81 -7.23 4.24
N ALA A 5 10.80 -7.03 5.12
CA ALA A 5 11.90 -7.96 5.29
C ALA A 5 11.43 -9.30 5.86
N ALA A 6 10.57 -9.29 6.87
CA ALA A 6 9.99 -10.49 7.47
C ALA A 6 9.16 -11.28 6.45
N MET A 7 8.35 -10.60 5.63
CA MET A 7 7.57 -11.28 4.59
C MET A 7 8.44 -11.85 3.47
N LYS A 8 9.54 -11.17 3.10
CA LYS A 8 10.50 -11.72 2.13
C LYS A 8 11.28 -12.91 2.68
N LEU A 9 11.91 -12.74 3.84
CA LEU A 9 12.84 -13.72 4.42
C LEU A 9 12.12 -14.87 5.12
N GLY A 10 11.09 -14.55 5.91
CA GLY A 10 10.31 -15.54 6.65
C GLY A 10 9.16 -16.12 5.81
N GLY A 11 8.51 -15.31 4.97
CA GLY A 11 7.40 -15.75 4.13
C GLY A 11 7.79 -16.27 2.75
N GLY A 12 9.05 -16.08 2.31
CA GLY A 12 9.52 -16.51 0.99
C GLY A 12 8.95 -15.70 -0.18
N TYR A 13 8.31 -14.56 0.08
CA TYR A 13 7.75 -13.72 -0.98
C TYR A 13 8.85 -12.97 -1.74
N PRO A 14 8.72 -12.79 -3.07
CA PRO A 14 9.70 -12.05 -3.87
C PRO A 14 9.73 -10.55 -3.55
N MET A 15 8.67 -10.04 -2.92
CA MET A 15 8.49 -8.62 -2.58
C MET A 15 7.71 -8.50 -1.27
N GLY A 16 8.03 -7.47 -0.48
CA GLY A 16 7.29 -7.17 0.74
C GLY A 16 5.95 -6.48 0.43
N PRO A 17 4.94 -6.60 1.30
CA PRO A 17 3.61 -6.05 1.04
C PRO A 17 3.59 -4.54 0.81
N PHE A 18 4.36 -3.74 1.56
CA PHE A 18 4.37 -2.29 1.40
C PHE A 18 5.12 -1.85 0.14
N GLU A 19 6.23 -2.53 -0.17
CA GLU A 19 6.90 -2.35 -1.46
C GLU A 19 5.97 -2.70 -2.63
N LEU A 20 5.20 -3.79 -2.52
CA LEU A 20 4.24 -4.19 -3.54
C LEU A 20 3.12 -3.16 -3.70
N LEU A 21 2.58 -2.64 -2.60
CA LEU A 21 1.58 -1.57 -2.63
C LEU A 21 2.10 -0.32 -3.35
N ASP A 22 3.36 0.07 -3.11
CA ASP A 22 3.97 1.20 -3.82
C ASP A 22 4.20 0.93 -5.32
N VAL A 23 4.33 -0.34 -5.73
CA VAL A 23 4.40 -0.73 -7.15
C VAL A 23 3.01 -0.67 -7.80
N VAL A 24 1.99 -1.19 -7.13
CA VAL A 24 0.60 -1.17 -7.62
C VAL A 24 0.05 0.26 -7.70
N GLY A 25 0.36 1.07 -6.69
CA GLY A 25 -0.16 2.42 -6.52
C GLY A 25 -1.18 2.50 -5.39
N LEU A 26 -0.92 3.38 -4.43
CA LEU A 26 -1.73 3.48 -3.21
C LEU A 26 -3.16 3.96 -3.47
N ASP A 27 -3.37 4.78 -4.50
CA ASP A 27 -4.69 5.22 -4.95
C ASP A 27 -5.53 4.07 -5.51
N VAL A 28 -4.91 3.16 -6.27
CA VAL A 28 -5.58 1.97 -6.81
C VAL A 28 -5.95 1.03 -5.68
N SER A 29 -5.01 0.76 -4.76
CA SER A 29 -5.26 -0.08 -3.59
C SER A 29 -6.38 0.48 -2.71
N LEU A 30 -6.36 1.78 -2.43
CA LEU A 30 -7.41 2.43 -1.64
C LEU A 30 -8.78 2.36 -2.32
N ALA A 31 -8.83 2.52 -3.65
CA ALA A 31 -10.07 2.40 -4.40
C ALA A 31 -10.66 0.98 -4.30
N ILE A 32 -9.82 -0.05 -4.43
CA ILE A 32 -10.22 -1.45 -4.27
C ILE A 32 -10.74 -1.70 -2.85
N GLU A 33 -10.01 -1.27 -1.83
CA GLU A 33 -10.38 -1.48 -0.44
C GLU A 33 -11.70 -0.77 -0.07
N LYS A 34 -11.93 0.44 -0.60
CA LYS A 34 -13.23 1.14 -0.47
C LYS A 34 -14.39 0.37 -1.10
N VAL A 35 -14.17 -0.27 -2.25
CA VAL A 35 -15.18 -1.12 -2.88
C VAL A 35 -15.43 -2.36 -2.01
N LEU A 36 -14.38 -3.05 -1.58
CA LEU A 36 -14.50 -4.23 -0.72
C LEU A 36 -15.24 -3.91 0.59
N HIS A 37 -14.86 -2.85 1.29
CA HIS A 37 -15.54 -2.43 2.52
C HIS A 37 -17.00 -2.05 2.27
N LYS A 38 -17.29 -1.39 1.14
CA LYS A 38 -18.66 -1.00 0.79
C LYS A 38 -19.54 -2.22 0.54
N GLU A 39 -19.04 -3.23 -0.18
CA GLU A 39 -19.80 -4.41 -0.56
C GLU A 39 -19.98 -5.39 0.62
N PHE A 40 -18.91 -5.66 1.37
CA PHE A 40 -18.94 -6.68 2.42
C PHE A 40 -19.30 -6.13 3.81
N ARG A 41 -19.12 -4.83 4.06
CA ARG A 41 -19.32 -4.18 5.37
C ARG A 41 -18.52 -4.83 6.51
N ASP A 42 -17.45 -5.54 6.17
CA ASP A 42 -16.54 -6.16 7.13
C ASP A 42 -15.55 -5.11 7.68
N PRO A 43 -15.48 -4.89 9.00
CA PRO A 43 -14.50 -3.99 9.61
C PRO A 43 -13.04 -4.30 9.25
N GLY A 44 -12.71 -5.57 8.97
CA GLY A 44 -11.37 -5.99 8.55
C GLY A 44 -10.99 -5.56 7.13
N LEU A 45 -11.96 -5.09 6.34
CA LEU A 45 -11.75 -4.54 5.00
C LEU A 45 -11.79 -3.01 4.98
N ALA A 46 -11.99 -2.36 6.14
CA ALA A 46 -12.02 -0.91 6.21
C ALA A 46 -10.63 -0.32 5.91
N PRO A 47 -10.54 0.70 5.02
CA PRO A 47 -9.27 1.34 4.71
C PRO A 47 -8.52 1.83 5.94
N ALA A 48 -7.23 1.48 6.00
CA ALA A 48 -6.36 1.98 7.05
C ALA A 48 -6.23 3.52 6.95
N PRO A 49 -6.38 4.28 8.05
CA PRO A 49 -6.27 5.75 8.01
C PRO A 49 -4.94 6.27 7.43
N LEU A 50 -3.85 5.52 7.64
CA LEU A 50 -2.55 5.83 7.05
C LEU A 50 -2.57 5.79 5.53
N LEU A 51 -3.25 4.80 4.93
CA LEU A 51 -3.36 4.68 3.48
C LEU A 51 -4.14 5.87 2.91
N GLU A 52 -5.24 6.26 3.57
CA GLU A 52 -6.02 7.43 3.17
C GLU A 52 -5.21 8.73 3.22
N HIS A 53 -4.43 8.94 4.28
CA HIS A 53 -3.56 10.11 4.41
C HIS A 53 -2.47 10.17 3.32
N LEU A 54 -1.83 9.03 3.00
CA LEU A 54 -0.81 8.98 1.95
C LEU A 54 -1.40 9.33 0.59
N VAL A 55 -2.57 8.78 0.25
CA VAL A 55 -3.26 9.09 -1.00
C VAL A 55 -3.69 10.56 -1.06
N ALA A 56 -4.25 11.10 0.04
CA ALA A 56 -4.63 12.51 0.14
C ALA A 56 -3.43 13.45 -0.02
N ALA A 57 -2.25 13.05 0.44
CA ALA A 57 -0.99 13.78 0.28
C ALA A 57 -0.32 13.59 -1.10
N GLY A 58 -0.93 12.84 -2.03
CA GLY A 58 -0.35 12.54 -3.35
C GLY A 58 0.86 11.61 -3.30
N CYS A 59 1.08 10.91 -2.19
CA CYS A 59 2.13 9.89 -2.05
C CYS A 59 1.58 8.56 -2.58
N LEU A 60 1.61 8.36 -3.89
CA LEU A 60 0.97 7.24 -4.57
C LEU A 60 1.91 6.06 -4.89
N GLY A 61 3.08 6.01 -4.26
CA GLY A 61 4.09 4.97 -4.49
C GLY A 61 5.14 5.38 -5.52
N ARG A 62 5.63 4.41 -6.31
CA ARG A 62 6.75 4.59 -7.24
C ARG A 62 6.46 5.66 -8.29
N LYS A 63 5.22 5.74 -8.77
CA LYS A 63 4.81 6.70 -9.83
C LYS A 63 4.92 8.17 -9.41
N THR A 64 4.90 8.47 -8.12
CA THR A 64 5.06 9.82 -7.57
C THR A 64 6.40 10.04 -6.88
N GLY A 65 7.27 9.03 -6.86
CA GLY A 65 8.55 9.05 -6.14
C GLY A 65 8.42 8.89 -4.62
N ARG A 66 7.20 8.67 -4.11
CA ARG A 66 6.94 8.50 -2.67
C ARG A 66 5.62 7.79 -2.43
N GLY A 67 5.64 6.81 -1.53
CA GLY A 67 4.48 6.12 -0.95
C GLY A 67 4.80 5.72 0.48
N PHE A 68 4.73 4.42 0.80
CA PHE A 68 5.30 3.90 2.05
C PHE A 68 6.82 4.07 2.12
N ARG A 69 7.47 4.15 0.95
CA ARG A 69 8.90 4.36 0.79
C ARG A 69 9.18 5.61 -0.05
N GLU A 70 10.37 6.17 0.10
CA GLU A 70 10.90 7.18 -0.80
C GLU A 70 11.64 6.52 -1.97
N TYR A 71 11.39 7.02 -3.18
CA TYR A 71 12.02 6.54 -4.41
C TYR A 71 12.72 7.70 -5.08
N ALA A 72 13.98 7.49 -5.48
CA ALA A 72 14.68 8.44 -6.33
C ALA A 72 13.88 8.63 -7.63
N ARG A 73 13.49 9.88 -7.94
CA ARG A 73 12.95 10.20 -9.27
C ARG A 73 14.08 9.93 -10.27
N ARG A 74 13.84 9.00 -11.19
CA ARG A 74 14.67 8.84 -12.39
C ARG A 74 14.28 9.85 -13.44
#